data_AF-A0A256CMZ8-F1
#
_entry.id   AF-A0A256CMZ8-F1
#
_cell.length_a   1.000
_cell.length_b   1.000
_cell.length_c   1.000
_cell.angle_alpha   90.00
_cell.angle_beta   90.00
_cell.angle_gamma   90.00
#
_symmetry.space_group_name_H-M   'P 1'
#
loop_
_entity.id
_entity.type
_entity.pdbx_description
1 polymer ?
#
loop_
_entity_poly.entity_id
_entity_poly.type
_entity_poly.pdbx_seq_one_letter_code
_entity_poly.pdbx_strand_id
1 'polypeptide(L)'
;MAPFSSLLSDKKKEEKLRPGAVIYYYCPVTTPPKYKYQVICNIDPLLVLLINSRIHEFIPNRPELLRCQVSLKSEDYDFLKYDSHLNCVDAHECYEITNLKEMVVSNYREIYKGELLPNSVREVIAAINESTVMAPINKKRITSSLNDFLNLCSYEF
;
A
#
# COMPACT_ATOMS: atom_id res chain seq x y z
N MET A 1 -27.29 16.74 -13.33
CA MET A 1 -25.93 16.69 -13.91
C MET A 1 -24.95 17.20 -12.86
N ALA A 2 -23.91 16.44 -12.55
CA ALA A 2 -22.84 16.93 -11.69
C ALA A 2 -22.06 18.04 -12.43
N PRO A 3 -21.66 19.14 -11.76
CA PRO A 3 -20.90 20.20 -12.40
C PRO A 3 -19.53 19.71 -12.91
N PHE A 4 -19.04 20.25 -14.03
CA PHE A 4 -17.75 19.87 -14.62
C PHE A 4 -16.57 19.97 -13.63
N SER A 5 -16.60 20.93 -12.71
CA SER A 5 -15.59 21.09 -11.65
C SER A 5 -15.59 19.96 -10.62
N SER A 6 -16.74 19.35 -10.31
CA SER A 6 -16.80 18.21 -9.38
C SER A 6 -16.21 16.95 -10.02
N LEU A 7 -16.50 16.71 -11.30
CA LEU A 7 -15.94 15.59 -12.06
C LEU A 7 -14.40 15.65 -12.14
N LEU A 8 -13.84 16.84 -12.36
CA LEU A 8 -12.39 17.06 -12.35
C LEU A 8 -11.77 16.79 -10.96
N SER A 9 -12.45 17.20 -9.90
CA SER A 9 -12.04 16.89 -8.52
C SER A 9 -12.06 15.39 -8.26
N ASP A 10 -13.11 14.70 -8.69
CA ASP A 10 -13.29 13.28 -8.43
C ASP A 10 -12.25 12.44 -9.19
N LYS A 11 -11.99 12.78 -10.45
CA LYS A 11 -10.92 12.16 -11.22
C LYS A 11 -9.55 12.33 -10.54
N LYS A 12 -9.24 13.52 -10.02
CA LYS A 12 -7.98 13.76 -9.29
C LYS A 12 -7.86 12.90 -8.03
N LYS A 13 -8.97 12.64 -7.32
CA LYS A 13 -8.98 11.74 -6.15
C LYS A 13 -8.72 10.30 -6.57
N GLU A 14 -9.32 9.85 -7.66
CA GLU A 14 -9.10 8.50 -8.18
C GLU A 14 -7.68 8.29 -8.69
N GLU A 15 -7.08 9.30 -9.34
CA GLU A 15 -5.69 9.27 -9.82
C GLU A 15 -4.66 9.12 -8.68
N LYS A 16 -5.04 9.47 -7.44
CA LYS A 16 -4.23 9.23 -6.24
C LYS A 16 -4.24 7.77 -5.79
N LEU A 17 -5.17 6.95 -6.27
CA LEU A 17 -5.17 5.50 -6.04
C LEU A 17 -4.21 4.83 -7.03
N ARG A 18 -2.93 4.87 -6.72
CA ARG A 18 -1.83 4.36 -7.54
C ARG A 18 -0.84 3.54 -6.70
N PRO A 19 0.04 2.73 -7.31
CA PRO A 19 1.12 2.07 -6.58
C PRO A 19 1.91 3.06 -5.72
N GLY A 20 2.21 2.69 -4.48
CA GLY A 20 2.83 3.55 -3.47
C GLY A 20 1.84 4.33 -2.60
N ALA A 21 0.57 4.46 -2.99
CA ALA A 21 -0.45 5.13 -2.18
C ALA A 21 -0.77 4.34 -0.91
N VAL A 22 -0.98 5.06 0.18
CA VAL A 22 -1.41 4.52 1.47
C VAL A 22 -2.87 4.83 1.69
N ILE A 23 -3.65 3.80 1.99
CA ILE A 23 -5.08 3.88 2.28
C ILE A 23 -5.41 3.29 3.65
N TYR A 24 -6.48 3.77 4.27
CA TYR A 24 -7.12 3.13 5.42
C TYR A 24 -8.46 2.56 4.98
N TYR A 25 -8.54 1.24 4.84
CA TYR A 25 -9.71 0.59 4.25
C TYR A 25 -9.99 -0.76 4.90
N TYR A 26 -11.22 -1.26 4.70
CA TYR A 26 -11.67 -2.53 5.27
C TYR A 26 -10.86 -3.70 4.69
N CYS A 27 -10.32 -4.54 5.56
CA CYS A 27 -9.44 -5.65 5.22
C CYS A 27 -10.08 -6.99 5.64
N PRO A 28 -10.74 -7.71 4.69
CA PRO A 28 -11.48 -8.94 5.01
C PRO A 28 -10.57 -10.12 5.36
N VAL A 29 -9.29 -10.08 4.97
CA VAL A 29 -8.31 -11.17 5.20
C VAL A 29 -7.73 -11.19 6.62
N THR A 30 -8.09 -10.23 7.47
CA THR A 30 -7.70 -10.23 8.88
C THR A 30 -8.72 -10.98 9.74
N THR A 31 -8.28 -11.52 10.88
CA THR A 31 -9.17 -12.21 11.83
C THR A 31 -9.09 -11.54 13.20
N PRO A 32 -10.15 -10.88 13.68
CA PRO A 32 -11.38 -10.54 12.94
C PRO A 32 -11.10 -9.53 11.81
N PRO A 33 -11.95 -9.49 10.76
CA PRO A 33 -11.90 -8.46 9.74
C PRO A 33 -11.98 -7.06 10.34
N LYS A 34 -11.17 -6.13 9.85
CA LYS A 34 -11.12 -4.76 10.37
C LYS A 34 -10.56 -3.79 9.34
N TYR A 35 -10.76 -2.50 9.61
CA TYR A 35 -10.05 -1.45 8.88
C TYR A 35 -8.57 -1.47 9.22
N LYS A 36 -7.75 -1.26 8.20
CA LYS A 36 -6.29 -1.29 8.32
C LYS A 36 -5.65 -0.34 7.33
N TYR A 37 -4.46 0.13 7.68
CA TYR A 37 -3.58 0.80 6.74
C TYR A 37 -3.03 -0.22 5.74
N GLN A 38 -3.13 0.10 4.46
CA GLN A 38 -2.74 -0.74 3.34
C GLN A 38 -1.99 0.11 2.32
N VAL A 39 -0.96 -0.48 1.69
CA VAL A 39 -0.23 0.14 0.59
C VAL A 39 -0.74 -0.49 -0.70
N ILE A 40 -1.17 0.32 -1.66
CA ILE A 40 -1.46 -0.15 -3.01
C ILE A 40 -0.13 -0.46 -3.69
N CYS A 41 0.01 -1.68 -4.19
CA CYS A 41 1.24 -2.17 -4.80
C CYS A 41 1.10 -2.52 -6.29
N ASN A 42 -0.13 -2.81 -6.73
CA ASN A 42 -0.50 -2.98 -8.13
C ASN A 42 -1.99 -2.63 -8.27
N ILE A 43 -2.44 -2.22 -9.47
CA ILE A 43 -3.84 -1.81 -9.71
C ILE A 43 -4.65 -2.90 -10.43
N ASP A 44 -4.00 -3.69 -11.30
CA ASP A 44 -4.66 -4.74 -12.07
C ASP A 44 -3.81 -6.03 -12.10
N PRO A 45 -4.12 -7.03 -11.25
CA PRO A 45 -5.13 -6.99 -10.18
C PRO A 45 -4.73 -6.04 -9.05
N LEU A 46 -5.71 -5.57 -8.27
CA LEU A 46 -5.42 -4.77 -7.08
C LEU A 46 -4.69 -5.61 -6.04
N LEU A 47 -3.41 -5.32 -5.83
CA LEU A 47 -2.59 -5.95 -4.80
C LEU A 47 -2.26 -4.93 -3.72
N VAL A 48 -2.48 -5.33 -2.47
CA VAL A 48 -2.16 -4.50 -1.30
C VAL A 48 -1.27 -5.24 -0.31
N LEU A 49 -0.38 -4.47 0.34
CA LEU A 49 0.39 -4.92 1.51
C LEU A 49 -0.15 -4.25 2.77
N LEU A 50 -0.09 -4.95 3.90
CA LEU A 50 -0.69 -4.47 5.16
C LEU A 50 0.36 -3.81 6.06
N ILE A 51 0.02 -2.64 6.60
CA ILE A 51 0.81 -1.97 7.64
C ILE A 51 0.34 -2.45 9.02
N ASN A 52 1.28 -2.84 9.87
CA ASN A 52 1.05 -3.26 11.25
C ASN A 52 1.85 -2.39 12.21
N SER A 53 1.27 -1.97 13.33
CA SER A 53 2.01 -1.27 14.39
C SER A 53 3.03 -2.17 15.11
N ARG A 54 2.93 -3.50 14.96
CA ARG A 54 3.83 -4.49 15.53
C ARG A 54 3.97 -5.68 14.60
N ILE A 55 5.16 -6.27 14.58
CA ILE A 55 5.40 -7.56 13.93
C ILE A 55 4.66 -8.65 14.72
N HIS A 56 3.98 -9.56 14.03
CA HIS A 56 3.25 -10.66 14.67
C HIS A 56 4.23 -11.64 15.35
N GLU A 57 3.89 -12.15 16.54
CA GLU A 57 4.74 -13.04 17.35
C GLU A 57 5.26 -14.32 16.68
N PHE A 58 4.66 -14.78 15.56
CA PHE A 58 5.13 -15.96 14.84
C PHE A 58 6.32 -15.66 13.91
N ILE A 59 6.58 -14.38 13.62
CA ILE A 59 7.58 -13.93 12.64
C ILE A 59 9.01 -13.86 13.20
N PRO A 60 9.27 -13.38 14.44
CA PRO A 60 10.64 -13.18 14.93
C PRO A 60 11.54 -14.43 14.87
N ASN A 61 10.97 -15.62 15.05
CA ASN A 61 11.69 -16.89 15.00
C ASN A 61 11.82 -17.48 13.57
N ARG A 62 11.43 -16.72 12.55
CA ARG A 62 11.42 -17.13 11.13
C ARG A 62 12.15 -16.09 10.28
N PRO A 63 13.48 -16.20 10.13
CA PRO A 63 14.31 -15.17 9.47
C PRO A 63 13.85 -14.81 8.05
N GLU A 64 13.26 -15.75 7.32
CA GLU A 64 12.68 -15.57 5.98
C GLU A 64 11.42 -14.69 5.98
N LEU A 65 10.65 -14.69 7.06
CA LEU A 65 9.47 -13.82 7.21
C LEU A 65 9.85 -12.47 7.83
N LEU A 66 10.84 -12.48 8.74
CA LEU A 66 11.31 -11.28 9.42
C LEU A 66 11.96 -10.29 8.45
N ARG A 67 12.76 -10.77 7.48
CA ARG A 67 13.32 -9.93 6.41
C ARG A 67 12.26 -9.29 5.50
N CYS A 68 11.05 -9.83 5.50
CA CYS A 68 9.92 -9.27 4.75
C CYS A 68 9.19 -8.16 5.53
N GLN A 69 9.70 -7.72 6.69
CA GLN A 69 9.10 -6.63 7.47
C GLN A 69 9.88 -5.34 7.25
N VAL A 70 9.32 -4.40 6.49
CA VAL A 70 9.93 -3.09 6.25
C VAL A 70 9.52 -2.11 7.34
N SER A 71 10.47 -1.42 7.95
CA SER A 71 10.21 -0.45 9.01
C SER A 71 9.61 0.84 8.43
N LEU A 72 8.57 1.36 9.07
CA LEU A 72 8.00 2.68 8.79
C LEU A 72 8.03 3.51 10.07
N LYS A 73 8.81 4.59 10.08
CA LYS A 73 8.95 5.47 11.24
C LYS A 73 7.81 6.47 11.31
N SER A 74 7.24 6.65 12.50
CA SER A 74 6.12 7.59 12.67
C SER A 74 6.48 9.04 12.37
N GLU A 75 7.75 9.42 12.58
CA GLU A 75 8.26 10.76 12.24
C GLU A 75 8.28 11.06 10.74
N ASP A 76 8.33 10.02 9.89
CA ASP A 76 8.35 10.16 8.43
C ASP A 76 6.94 10.24 7.81
N TYR A 77 5.89 9.95 8.58
CA TYR A 77 4.54 9.76 8.06
C TYR A 77 3.45 10.31 8.98
N ASP A 78 2.81 11.41 8.56
CA ASP A 78 1.71 12.05 9.31
C ASP A 78 0.53 11.12 9.63
N PHE A 79 0.31 10.06 8.84
CA PHE A 79 -0.76 9.09 9.06
C PHE A 79 -0.42 8.02 10.11
N LEU A 80 0.83 7.92 10.56
CA LEU A 80 1.26 6.95 11.56
C LEU A 80 1.31 7.60 12.95
N LYS A 81 0.54 7.02 13.89
CA LYS A 81 0.62 7.43 15.31
C LYS A 81 1.85 6.86 16.02
N TYR A 82 2.36 5.73 15.55
CA TYR A 82 3.49 5.01 16.13
C TYR A 82 4.29 4.34 15.02
N ASP A 83 5.56 4.05 15.28
CA ASP A 83 6.38 3.20 14.42
C ASP A 83 5.62 1.91 14.05
N SER A 84 5.72 1.56 12.79
CA SER A 84 4.96 0.49 12.17
C SER A 84 5.84 -0.30 11.21
N HIS A 85 5.27 -1.36 10.65
CA HIS A 85 5.94 -2.27 9.75
C HIS A 85 5.03 -2.57 8.57
N LEU A 86 5.54 -2.40 7.34
CA LEU A 86 4.88 -2.94 6.16
C LEU A 86 5.22 -4.42 6.03
N ASN A 87 4.19 -5.26 6.01
CA ASN A 87 4.36 -6.69 5.86
C ASN A 87 4.43 -7.08 4.39
N CYS A 88 5.62 -7.44 3.91
CA CYS A 88 5.90 -7.88 2.55
C CYS A 88 5.95 -9.42 2.40
N VAL A 89 5.41 -10.18 3.36
CA VAL A 89 5.36 -11.65 3.28
C VAL A 89 4.45 -12.10 2.14
N ASP A 90 3.29 -11.49 2.02
CA ASP A 90 2.33 -11.79 0.96
C ASP A 90 1.53 -10.53 0.60
N ALA A 91 1.03 -10.51 -0.64
CA ALA A 91 0.15 -9.46 -1.13
C ALA A 91 -1.27 -9.97 -1.22
N HIS A 92 -2.23 -9.11 -0.90
CA HIS A 92 -3.62 -9.51 -0.81
C HIS A 92 -4.44 -8.91 -1.94
N GLU A 93 -5.30 -9.75 -2.53
CA GLU A 93 -6.36 -9.35 -3.46
C GLU A 93 -7.66 -9.27 -2.65
N CYS A 94 -7.87 -8.16 -1.94
CA CYS A 94 -8.97 -8.04 -0.97
C CYS A 94 -10.28 -7.53 -1.56
N TYR A 95 -10.22 -6.74 -2.63
CA TYR A 95 -11.35 -6.04 -3.23
C TYR A 95 -10.96 -5.47 -4.60
N GLU A 96 -11.97 -5.12 -5.39
CA GLU A 96 -11.80 -4.49 -6.70
C GLU A 96 -11.42 -3.00 -6.57
N ILE A 97 -10.60 -2.52 -7.51
CA ILE A 97 -10.21 -1.10 -7.56
C ILE A 97 -11.41 -0.18 -7.85
N THR A 98 -12.41 -0.65 -8.59
CA THR A 98 -13.63 0.11 -8.90
C THR A 98 -14.39 0.50 -7.63
N ASN A 99 -14.56 -0.45 -6.71
CA ASN A 99 -15.21 -0.20 -5.41
C ASN A 99 -14.43 0.83 -4.59
N LEU A 100 -13.09 0.74 -4.60
CA LEU A 100 -12.25 1.70 -3.89
C LEU A 100 -12.35 3.11 -4.48
N LYS A 101 -12.40 3.24 -5.82
CA LYS A 101 -12.58 4.52 -6.52
C LYS A 101 -13.90 5.19 -6.17
N GLU A 102 -15.00 4.45 -6.20
CA GLU A 102 -16.32 4.98 -5.80
C GLU A 102 -16.31 5.51 -4.37
N MET A 103 -15.67 4.77 -3.46
CA MET A 103 -15.57 5.14 -2.05
C MET A 103 -14.66 6.35 -1.81
N VAL A 104 -13.52 6.45 -2.53
CA VAL A 104 -12.56 7.56 -2.35
C VAL A 104 -13.14 8.90 -2.80
N VAL A 105 -14.03 8.90 -3.81
CA VAL A 105 -14.71 10.11 -4.28
C VAL A 105 -15.50 10.76 -3.15
N SER A 106 -16.21 9.95 -2.37
CA SER A 106 -17.08 10.40 -1.28
C SER A 106 -16.36 10.58 0.06
N ASN A 107 -15.32 9.79 0.33
CA ASN A 107 -14.67 9.70 1.65
C ASN A 107 -13.15 9.90 1.58
N TYR A 108 -12.68 10.79 0.70
CA TYR A 108 -11.27 10.93 0.34
C TYR A 108 -10.31 10.97 1.55
N ARG A 109 -10.52 11.85 2.52
CA ARG A 109 -9.64 12.00 3.70
C ARG A 109 -9.68 10.80 4.64
N GLU A 110 -10.79 10.06 4.66
CA GLU A 110 -10.92 8.87 5.48
C GLU A 110 -10.22 7.67 4.87
N ILE A 111 -10.17 7.61 3.53
CA ILE A 111 -9.59 6.49 2.78
C ILE A 111 -8.14 6.77 2.41
N TYR A 112 -7.84 7.83 1.68
CA TYR A 112 -6.49 8.17 1.27
C TYR A 112 -5.72 8.83 2.41
N LYS A 113 -4.53 8.32 2.71
CA LYS A 113 -3.73 8.73 3.87
C LYS A 113 -2.36 9.31 3.51
N GLY A 114 -1.91 9.10 2.27
CA GLY A 114 -0.64 9.63 1.78
C GLY A 114 0.00 8.67 0.78
N GLU A 115 1.31 8.77 0.62
CA GLU A 115 2.12 7.88 -0.20
C GLU A 115 3.34 7.43 0.61
N LEU A 116 3.90 6.27 0.25
CA LEU A 116 5.19 5.88 0.78
C LEU A 116 6.28 6.80 0.24
N LEU A 117 7.20 7.22 1.11
CA LEU A 117 8.44 7.87 0.71
C LEU A 117 9.25 6.98 -0.26
N PRO A 118 9.97 7.58 -1.22
CA PRO A 118 10.78 6.82 -2.19
C PRO A 118 11.78 5.85 -1.56
N ASN A 119 12.40 6.21 -0.43
CA ASN A 119 13.32 5.31 0.27
C ASN A 119 12.62 4.07 0.80
N SER A 120 11.45 4.23 1.43
CA SER A 120 10.66 3.10 1.91
C SER A 120 10.16 2.24 0.75
N VAL A 121 9.80 2.82 -0.40
CA VAL A 121 9.48 2.02 -1.60
C VAL A 121 10.67 1.18 -2.06
N ARG A 122 11.90 1.72 -2.04
CA ARG A 122 13.11 0.93 -2.37
C ARG A 122 13.33 -0.22 -1.38
N GLU A 123 13.11 0.00 -0.10
CA GLU A 123 13.18 -1.06 0.92
C GLU A 123 12.12 -2.14 0.71
N VAL A 124 10.90 -1.75 0.32
CA VAL A 124 9.82 -2.69 -0.04
C VAL A 124 10.19 -3.52 -1.26
N ILE A 125 10.71 -2.90 -2.31
CA ILE A 125 11.18 -3.63 -3.50
C ILE A 125 12.29 -4.62 -3.11
N ALA A 126 13.26 -4.21 -2.27
CA ALA A 126 14.33 -5.09 -1.80
C ALA A 126 13.77 -6.27 -1.00
N ALA A 127 12.91 -6.03 0.00
CA ALA A 127 12.30 -7.07 0.81
C ALA A 127 11.49 -8.08 -0.04
N ILE A 128 10.74 -7.58 -1.03
CA ILE A 128 9.99 -8.42 -1.97
C ILE A 128 10.94 -9.23 -2.87
N ASN A 129 12.01 -8.62 -3.37
CA ASN A 129 13.05 -9.26 -4.17
C ASN A 129 13.79 -10.37 -3.42
N GLU A 130 13.93 -10.25 -2.11
CA GLU A 130 14.54 -11.29 -1.26
C GLU A 130 13.52 -12.31 -0.73
N SER A 131 12.22 -12.00 -0.78
CA SER A 131 11.17 -12.90 -0.32
C SER A 131 11.19 -14.22 -1.09
N THR A 132 11.26 -15.31 -0.34
CA THR A 132 11.14 -16.70 -0.82
C THR A 132 9.72 -17.24 -0.68
N VAL A 133 8.83 -16.48 -0.04
CA VAL A 133 7.46 -16.90 0.30
C VAL A 133 6.38 -16.21 -0.55
N MET A 134 6.65 -15.01 -1.06
CA MET A 134 5.71 -14.32 -1.95
C MET A 134 5.63 -15.02 -3.30
N ALA A 135 4.41 -15.17 -3.83
CA ALA A 135 4.18 -15.75 -5.15
C ALA A 135 4.99 -15.01 -6.24
N PRO A 136 5.73 -15.73 -7.12
CA PRO A 136 6.60 -15.10 -8.12
C PRO A 136 5.89 -14.11 -9.06
N ILE A 137 4.62 -14.38 -9.39
CA ILE A 137 3.83 -13.48 -10.23
C ILE A 137 3.50 -12.15 -9.52
N ASN A 138 3.18 -12.20 -8.22
CA ASN A 138 2.90 -11.01 -7.42
C ASN A 138 4.17 -10.20 -7.20
N LYS A 139 5.28 -10.87 -6.92
CA LYS A 139 6.61 -10.27 -6.86
C LYS A 139 6.92 -9.45 -8.11
N LYS A 140 6.76 -10.04 -9.30
CA LYS A 140 6.99 -9.35 -10.58
C LYS A 140 6.06 -8.16 -10.78
N ARG A 141 4.76 -8.33 -10.52
CA ARG A 141 3.76 -7.25 -10.67
C ARG A 141 4.08 -6.06 -9.76
N ILE A 142 4.27 -6.33 -8.48
CA ILE A 142 4.50 -5.30 -7.46
C ILE A 142 5.81 -4.57 -7.72
N THR A 143 6.91 -5.28 -7.97
CA THR A 143 8.19 -4.60 -8.20
C THR A 143 8.18 -3.79 -9.49
N SER A 144 7.51 -4.26 -10.56
CA SER A 144 7.32 -3.45 -11.77
C SER A 144 6.57 -2.15 -11.45
N SER A 145 5.40 -2.25 -10.82
CA SER A 145 4.55 -1.09 -10.50
C SER A 145 5.20 -0.10 -9.54
N LEU A 146 5.96 -0.58 -8.55
CA LEU A 146 6.66 0.30 -7.60
C LEU A 146 7.90 0.96 -8.23
N ASN A 147 8.58 0.29 -9.18
CA ASN A 147 9.64 0.94 -9.95
C ASN A 147 9.08 2.06 -10.84
N ASP A 148 7.92 1.84 -11.47
CA ASP A 148 7.25 2.90 -12.23
C ASP A 148 6.89 4.11 -11.35
N PHE A 149 6.41 3.86 -10.13
CA PHE A 149 6.20 4.91 -9.13
C PHE A 149 7.48 5.69 -8.81
N LEU A 150 8.60 5.00 -8.54
CA LEU A 150 9.89 5.64 -8.27
C LEU A 150 10.37 6.49 -9.44
N ASN A 151 10.18 6.02 -10.67
CA ASN A 151 10.51 6.78 -11.87
C ASN A 151 9.71 8.07 -11.91
N LEU A 152 8.39 8.02 -11.67
CA LEU A 152 7.54 9.22 -11.63
C LEU A 152 7.99 10.22 -10.57
N CYS A 153 8.32 9.76 -9.35
CA CYS A 153 8.84 10.64 -8.29
C CYS A 153 10.19 11.28 -8.62
N SER A 154 11.00 10.64 -9.46
CA SER A 154 12.32 11.16 -9.85
C SER A 154 12.23 12.31 -10.86
N TYR A 155 11.06 12.54 -11.46
CA TYR A 155 10.80 13.64 -12.40
C TYR A 155 10.09 14.84 -11.76
N GLU A 156 9.79 14.79 -10.46
CA GLU A 156 9.10 15.88 -9.73
C GLU A 156 10.07 16.90 -9.10
N PHE A 157 11.37 16.81 -9.42
CA PHE A 157 12.44 17.72 -8.96
C PHE A 157 13.23 18.34 -10.12
#